data_AF-A0A841QJJ5-F1
#
_entry.id   AF-A0A841QJJ5-F1
#
_cell.length_a   1.000
_cell.length_b   1.000
_cell.length_c   1.000
_cell.angle_alpha   90.00
_cell.angle_beta   90.00
_cell.angle_gamma   90.00
#
_symmetry.space_group_name_H-M   'P 1'
#
loop_
_entity.id
_entity.type
_entity.pdbx_description
1 polymer ?
#
loop_
_entity_poly.entity_id
_entity_poly.type
_entity_poly.pdbx_seq_one_letter_code
_entity_poly.pdbx_strand_id
1 'polypeptide(L)'
;MDENVLEFERLLPTLAPLVTWEREAQSCSTMEEYQAYRRRYETLNRDGIELLRQYVEDRPHWTLVDMRNFLGFLLRHPDLMFERSDEGTVRALADEAWNGLRGWRA
;
A
#
# COMPACT_ATOMS: atom_id res chain seq x y z
N MET A 1 -24.51 -1.28 1.77
CA MET A 1 -23.09 -0.90 1.74
C MET A 1 -22.37 -2.01 2.48
N ASP A 2 -21.45 -2.70 1.81
CA ASP A 2 -20.75 -3.87 2.36
C ASP A 2 -19.87 -3.40 3.54
N GLU A 3 -20.02 -3.98 4.74
CA GLU A 3 -19.23 -3.58 5.92
C GLU A 3 -17.72 -3.62 5.63
N ASN A 4 -17.30 -4.56 4.78
CA ASN A 4 -15.92 -4.69 4.33
C ASN A 4 -15.41 -3.46 3.57
N VAL A 5 -16.26 -2.81 2.77
CA VAL A 5 -15.88 -1.60 1.99
C VAL A 5 -15.64 -0.42 2.93
N LEU A 6 -16.50 -0.23 3.92
CA LEU A 6 -16.34 0.81 4.94
C LEU A 6 -15.10 0.59 5.82
N GLU A 7 -14.69 -0.67 6.04
CA GLU A 7 -13.45 -0.97 6.73
C GLU A 7 -12.21 -0.71 5.87
N PHE A 8 -12.25 -1.05 4.57
CA PHE A 8 -11.14 -0.78 3.66
C PHE A 8 -10.89 0.72 3.47
N GLU A 9 -11.97 1.52 3.43
CA GLU A 9 -11.87 2.97 3.30
C GLU A 9 -11.11 3.64 4.45
N ARG A 10 -11.07 3.02 5.64
CA ARG A 10 -10.33 3.56 6.81
C ARG A 10 -8.82 3.54 6.62
N LEU A 11 -8.31 2.76 5.68
CA LEU A 11 -6.87 2.65 5.40
C LEU A 11 -6.40 3.73 4.41
N LEU A 12 -7.33 4.29 3.62
CA LEU A 12 -7.03 5.23 2.55
C LEU A 12 -6.32 6.50 3.04
N PRO A 13 -6.68 7.12 4.18
CA PRO A 13 -5.98 8.31 4.66
C PRO A 13 -4.49 8.09 4.93
N THR A 14 -4.08 6.85 5.22
CA THR A 14 -2.68 6.48 5.44
C THR A 14 -2.00 6.07 4.13
N LEU A 15 -2.71 5.37 3.24
CA LEU A 15 -2.16 4.85 1.99
C LEU A 15 -2.07 5.91 0.87
N ALA A 16 -3.03 6.83 0.77
CA ALA A 16 -3.05 7.84 -0.29
C ALA A 16 -1.83 8.79 -0.26
N PRO A 17 -1.38 9.27 0.93
CA PRO A 17 -0.13 10.04 1.02
C PRO A 17 1.09 9.25 0.55
N LEU A 18 1.14 7.93 0.77
CA LEU A 18 2.25 7.08 0.33
C LEU A 18 2.31 6.94 -1.17
N VAL A 19 1.17 6.72 -1.80
CA VAL A 19 1.09 6.61 -3.26
C VAL A 19 1.46 7.94 -3.91
N THR A 20 0.94 9.05 -3.38
CA THR A 20 1.29 10.40 -3.83
C THR A 20 2.79 10.66 -3.67
N TRP A 21 3.35 10.26 -2.55
CA TRP A 21 4.77 10.42 -2.27
C TRP A 21 5.66 9.63 -3.23
N GLU A 22 5.39 8.36 -3.50
CA GLU A 22 6.21 7.59 -4.45
C GLU A 22 6.08 8.13 -5.88
N ARG A 23 4.94 8.72 -6.23
CA ARG A 23 4.78 9.45 -7.50
C ARG A 23 5.69 10.68 -7.55
N GLU A 24 5.75 11.46 -6.47
CA GLU A 24 6.67 12.59 -6.37
C GLU A 24 8.14 12.13 -6.43
N ALA A 25 8.46 10.99 -5.82
CA ALA A 25 9.81 10.41 -5.86
C ALA A 25 10.25 10.03 -7.29
N GLN A 26 9.31 9.65 -8.17
CA GLN A 26 9.60 9.39 -9.59
C GLN A 26 10.03 10.66 -10.35
N SER A 27 9.74 11.85 -9.82
CA SER A 27 10.18 13.13 -10.40
C SER A 27 11.60 13.54 -9.99
N CYS A 28 12.23 12.84 -9.04
CA CYS A 28 13.62 13.09 -8.66
C CYS A 28 14.55 12.88 -9.85
N SER A 29 15.39 13.89 -10.13
CA SER A 29 16.28 13.87 -11.30
C SER A 29 17.63 13.23 -11.00
N THR A 30 17.96 13.09 -9.72
CA THR A 30 19.21 12.49 -9.25
C THR A 30 19.00 11.43 -8.19
N MET A 31 19.97 10.53 -8.06
CA MET A 31 19.97 9.50 -7.01
C MET A 31 20.09 10.10 -5.60
N GLU A 32 20.77 11.24 -5.45
CA GLU A 32 20.90 11.94 -4.16
C GLU A 32 19.59 12.57 -3.73
N GLU A 33 18.86 13.20 -4.66
CA GLU A 33 17.50 13.70 -4.42
C GLU A 33 16.57 12.57 -4.01
N TYR A 34 16.59 11.46 -4.74
CA TYR A 34 15.78 10.28 -4.42
C TYR A 34 16.09 9.73 -3.03
N GLN A 35 17.37 9.61 -2.65
CA GLN A 35 17.76 9.13 -1.32
C GLN A 35 17.35 10.10 -0.20
N ALA A 36 17.51 11.40 -0.40
CA ALA A 36 17.06 12.41 0.55
C ALA A 36 15.53 12.37 0.70
N TYR A 37 14.81 12.18 -0.41
CA TYR A 37 13.36 11.99 -0.42
C TYR A 37 12.96 10.74 0.36
N ARG A 38 13.59 9.58 0.10
CA ARG A 38 13.35 8.32 0.82
C ARG A 38 13.56 8.45 2.33
N ARG A 39 14.64 9.11 2.77
CA ARG A 39 14.89 9.31 4.22
C ARG A 39 13.83 10.21 4.87
N ARG A 40 13.37 11.25 4.16
CA ARG A 40 12.36 12.17 4.70
C ARG A 40 11.02 11.49 4.99
N TYR A 41 10.68 10.47 4.21
CA TYR A 41 9.38 9.78 4.28
C TYR A 41 9.49 8.32 4.77
N GLU A 42 10.65 7.93 5.31
CA GLU A 42 10.91 6.58 5.82
C GLU A 42 9.87 6.16 6.87
N THR A 43 9.51 7.06 7.78
CA THR A 43 8.48 6.82 8.81
C THR A 43 7.12 6.56 8.16
N LEU A 44 6.71 7.39 7.20
CA LEU A 44 5.43 7.22 6.51
C LEU A 44 5.37 5.85 5.81
N ASN A 45 6.46 5.45 5.13
CA ASN A 45 6.54 4.15 4.45
C ASN A 45 6.43 2.98 5.43
N ARG A 46 7.17 3.04 6.54
CA ARG A 46 7.10 2.03 7.60
C ARG A 46 5.68 1.93 8.17
N ASP A 47 5.05 3.06 8.49
CA ASP A 47 3.72 3.09 9.11
C ASP A 47 2.65 2.52 8.16
N GLY A 48 2.76 2.78 6.86
CA GLY A 48 1.87 2.18 5.86
C GLY A 48 2.03 0.67 5.70
N ILE A 49 3.28 0.19 5.66
CA ILE A 49 3.59 -1.24 5.59
C ILE A 49 3.08 -1.97 6.84
N GLU A 50 3.33 -1.40 8.02
CA GLU A 50 2.88 -1.96 9.29
C GLU A 50 1.35 -1.97 9.40
N LEU A 51 0.68 -0.90 8.95
CA LEU A 51 -0.78 -0.84 8.88
C LEU A 51 -1.34 -1.95 7.98
N LEU A 52 -0.80 -2.12 6.76
CA LEU A 52 -1.25 -3.17 5.83
C LEU A 52 -1.02 -4.57 6.38
N ARG A 53 0.11 -4.79 7.07
CA ARG A 53 0.43 -6.05 7.73
C ARG A 53 -0.56 -6.33 8.86
N GLN A 54 -0.72 -5.39 9.80
CA GLN A 54 -1.61 -5.53 10.95
C GLN A 54 -3.05 -5.78 10.50
N TYR A 55 -3.50 -5.09 9.44
CA TYR A 55 -4.85 -5.26 8.89
C TYR A 55 -5.14 -6.71 8.48
N VAL A 56 -4.15 -7.39 7.89
CA VAL A 56 -4.26 -8.81 7.52
C VAL A 56 -4.13 -9.68 8.76
N GLU A 57 -3.18 -9.42 9.65
CA GLU A 57 -2.94 -10.20 10.88
C GLU A 57 -4.16 -10.22 11.82
N ASP A 58 -4.86 -9.10 11.98
CA ASP A 58 -6.09 -8.97 12.77
C ASP A 58 -7.25 -9.83 12.24
N ARG A 59 -7.11 -10.38 11.03
CA ARG A 59 -8.11 -11.21 10.37
C ARG A 59 -7.58 -12.63 10.17
N PRO A 60 -7.41 -13.44 11.22
CA PRO A 60 -6.76 -14.75 11.13
C PRO A 60 -7.48 -15.75 10.22
N HIS A 61 -8.76 -15.51 9.92
CA HIS A 61 -9.59 -16.35 9.06
C HIS A 61 -9.46 -16.00 7.56
N TRP A 62 -8.85 -14.86 7.22
CA TRP A 62 -8.64 -14.49 5.83
C TRP A 62 -7.71 -15.48 5.14
N THR A 63 -8.06 -15.80 3.91
CA THR A 63 -7.28 -16.64 3.00
C THR A 63 -6.43 -15.79 2.06
N LEU A 64 -5.56 -16.45 1.28
CA LEU A 64 -4.85 -15.80 0.18
C LEU A 64 -5.81 -15.16 -0.83
N VAL A 65 -7.00 -15.73 -1.04
CA VAL A 65 -8.01 -15.17 -1.94
C VAL A 65 -8.57 -13.86 -1.38
N ASP A 66 -8.81 -13.80 -0.08
CA ASP A 66 -9.30 -12.57 0.59
C ASP A 66 -8.27 -11.44 0.51
N MET A 67 -6.98 -11.77 0.72
CA MET A 67 -5.89 -10.80 0.55
C MET A 67 -5.80 -10.29 -0.90
N ARG A 68 -5.97 -11.17 -1.89
CA ARG A 68 -5.99 -10.77 -3.31
C ARG A 68 -7.21 -9.91 -3.65
N ASN A 69 -8.37 -10.22 -3.07
CA ASN A 69 -9.57 -9.41 -3.23
C ASN A 69 -9.38 -8.02 -2.62
N PHE A 70 -8.74 -7.96 -1.45
CA PHE A 70 -8.41 -6.70 -0.78
C PHE A 70 -7.40 -5.88 -1.60
N LEU A 71 -6.33 -6.48 -2.13
CA LEU A 71 -5.44 -5.80 -3.08
C LEU A 71 -6.23 -5.31 -4.31
N GLY A 72 -7.12 -6.15 -4.85
CA GLY A 72 -7.98 -5.75 -5.95
C GLY A 72 -8.88 -4.55 -5.63
N PHE A 73 -9.32 -4.41 -4.37
CA PHE A 73 -10.04 -3.21 -3.91
C PHE A 73 -9.13 -1.99 -3.93
N LEU A 74 -7.93 -2.07 -3.34
CA LEU A 74 -6.97 -0.96 -3.31
C LEU A 74 -6.59 -0.49 -4.72
N LEU A 75 -6.34 -1.43 -5.64
CA LEU A 75 -5.99 -1.15 -7.05
C LEU A 75 -7.16 -0.63 -7.90
N ARG A 76 -8.38 -0.56 -7.35
CA ARG A 76 -9.53 0.05 -8.02
C ARG A 76 -10.02 1.31 -7.31
N HIS A 77 -9.41 1.68 -6.18
CA HIS A 77 -9.86 2.80 -5.39
C HIS A 77 -9.40 4.13 -6.01
N PRO A 78 -10.30 5.09 -6.29
CA PRO A 78 -9.94 6.35 -6.97
C PRO A 78 -8.94 7.19 -6.16
N ASP A 79 -8.97 7.13 -4.83
CA ASP A 79 -8.01 7.85 -3.97
C ASP A 79 -6.59 7.28 -4.01
N LEU A 80 -6.40 6.10 -4.60
CA LEU A 80 -5.09 5.48 -4.76
C LEU A 80 -4.64 5.47 -6.22
N MET A 81 -5.58 5.42 -7.17
CA MET A 81 -5.28 5.18 -8.58
C MET A 81 -5.53 6.45 -9.42
N PHE A 82 -4.54 7.34 -9.46
CA PHE A 82 -4.58 8.54 -10.32
C PHE A 82 -3.77 8.35 -11.60
N GLU A 83 -2.62 7.67 -11.52
CA GLU A 83 -1.70 7.40 -12.63
C GLU A 83 -1.38 5.91 -12.75
N ARG A 84 -0.90 5.46 -13.92
CA ARG A 84 -0.53 4.04 -14.13
C ARG A 84 0.61 3.59 -13.21
N SER A 85 1.49 4.51 -12.81
CA SER A 85 2.59 4.24 -11.91
C SER A 85 2.13 3.93 -10.48
N ASP A 86 0.95 4.41 -10.08
CA ASP A 86 0.39 4.17 -8.74
C ASP A 86 0.08 2.69 -8.50
N GLU A 87 -0.30 1.95 -9.54
CA GLU A 87 -0.56 0.52 -9.45
C GLU A 87 0.69 -0.23 -8.96
N GLY A 88 1.85 0.13 -9.50
CA GLY A 88 3.14 -0.45 -9.11
C GLY A 88 3.47 -0.17 -7.64
N THR A 89 3.24 1.06 -7.19
CA THR A 89 3.44 1.44 -5.78
C THR A 89 2.54 0.65 -4.83
N VAL A 90 1.24 0.58 -5.10
CA VAL A 90 0.30 -0.14 -4.22
C VAL A 90 0.61 -1.63 -4.19
N ARG A 91 1.00 -2.23 -5.33
CA ARG A 91 1.45 -3.63 -5.35
C ARG A 91 2.72 -3.83 -4.53
N ALA A 92 3.72 -2.98 -4.69
CA ALA A 92 4.97 -3.07 -3.94
C ALA A 92 4.74 -2.97 -2.42
N LEU A 93 3.88 -2.04 -1.99
CA LEU A 93 3.50 -1.90 -0.57
C LEU A 93 2.80 -3.16 -0.03
N ALA A 94 1.87 -3.73 -0.81
CA ALA A 94 1.17 -4.95 -0.42
C ALA A 94 2.12 -6.16 -0.36
N ASP A 95 3.01 -6.27 -1.34
CA ASP A 95 4.03 -7.33 -1.43
C ASP A 95 5.00 -7.26 -0.24
N GLU A 96 5.48 -6.06 0.10
CA GLU A 96 6.34 -5.86 1.26
C GLU A 96 5.62 -6.14 2.59
N ALA A 97 4.38 -5.65 2.73
CA ALA A 97 3.59 -5.85 3.93
C ALA A 97 3.24 -7.31 4.18
N TRP A 98 2.92 -8.07 3.11
CA TRP A 98 2.34 -9.40 3.23
C TRP A 98 3.28 -10.53 2.88
N ASN A 99 4.53 -10.26 2.49
CA ASN A 99 5.49 -11.31 2.15
C ASN A 99 5.54 -12.42 3.22
N GLY A 100 5.28 -13.66 2.80
CA GLY A 100 5.25 -14.83 3.67
C GLY A 100 3.95 -15.03 4.46
N LEU A 101 3.04 -14.06 4.51
CA LEU A 101 1.74 -14.21 5.15
C LEU A 101 0.82 -15.07 4.28
N ARG A 102 0.33 -16.18 4.85
CA ARG A 102 -0.76 -16.99 4.27
C ARG A 102 -0.47 -17.45 2.83
N GLY A 103 0.79 -17.67 2.50
CA GLY A 103 1.24 -18.09 1.16
C GLY A 103 1.37 -16.96 0.15
N TRP A 104 1.27 -15.69 0.56
CA TRP A 104 1.61 -14.54 -0.27
C TRP A 104 3.10 -14.59 -0.65
N ARG A 105 3.37 -14.40 -1.94
CA ARG A 105 4.71 -14.36 -2.52
C ARG A 105 4.78 -13.17 -3.45
N ALA A 106 5.61 -12.22 -3.08
CA ALA A 106 6.04 -11.10 -3.90
C ALA A 106 6.87 -11.59 -5.11
#